data_AF-A0A4Y8C8N5-F1
#
_entry.id   AF-A0A4Y8C8N5-F1
#
_cell.length_a   1.000
_cell.length_b   1.000
_cell.length_c   1.000
_cell.angle_alpha   90.00
_cell.angle_beta   90.00
_cell.angle_gamma   90.00
#
_symmetry.space_group_name_H-M   'P 1'
#
loop_
_entity.id
_entity.type
_entity.pdbx_description
1 polymer ?
#
loop_
_entity_poly.entity_id
_entity_poly.type
_entity_poly.pdbx_seq_one_letter_code
_entity_poly.pdbx_strand_id
1 'polypeptide(L)'
;EYKNDLQGEQKEIFYIAGNNESLLRTSPLLEEYKQKNIEVLLMDDEIDSLVTPMLEFEGLKFVAINQVEDKNELSDEEKNIFAPLVAKFKELLKDQVEDVRLTSRLKDSPSCIVYDKNKPDFAMQQLLKQMG
;
A
#
# COMPACT_ATOMS: atom_id res chain seq x y z
N GLU A 1 -13.67 -6.77 17.35
CA GLU A 1 -13.58 -7.98 16.51
C GLU A 1 -12.15 -8.15 16.03
N TYR A 2 -11.61 -7.28 15.15
CA TYR A 2 -10.20 -7.29 14.69
C TYR A 2 -9.15 -7.68 15.74
N LYS A 3 -9.18 -7.08 16.94
CA LYS A 3 -8.19 -7.39 18.01
C LYS A 3 -8.18 -8.87 18.42
N ASN A 4 -9.33 -9.54 18.37
CA ASN A 4 -9.46 -10.96 18.73
C ASN A 4 -8.82 -11.87 17.67
N ASP A 5 -8.68 -11.37 16.44
CA ASP A 5 -8.17 -12.11 15.28
C ASP A 5 -6.71 -11.75 14.94
N LEU A 6 -6.05 -10.94 15.79
CA LEU A 6 -4.63 -10.62 15.67
C LEU A 6 -3.76 -11.88 15.66
N GLN A 7 -2.81 -11.91 14.74
CA GLN A 7 -1.85 -13.01 14.62
C GLN A 7 -0.64 -12.76 15.53
N GLY A 8 -0.38 -13.68 16.47
CA GLY A 8 0.83 -13.67 17.29
C GLY A 8 1.05 -12.36 18.07
N GLU A 9 2.21 -11.74 17.90
CA GLU A 9 2.59 -10.49 18.58
C GLU A 9 2.32 -9.22 17.74
N GLN A 10 1.38 -9.26 16.80
CA GLN A 10 1.03 -8.11 15.95
C GLN A 10 0.68 -6.87 16.78
N LYS A 11 1.37 -5.75 16.51
CA LYS A 11 1.19 -4.45 17.20
C LYS A 11 0.54 -3.38 16.31
N GLU A 12 0.08 -3.79 15.14
CA GLU A 12 -0.33 -2.91 14.05
C GLU A 12 -1.74 -3.32 13.58
N ILE A 13 -2.59 -2.35 13.30
CA ILE A 13 -3.87 -2.55 12.61
C ILE A 13 -3.64 -2.15 11.16
N PHE A 14 -3.67 -3.13 10.26
CA PHE A 14 -3.46 -2.87 8.85
C PHE A 14 -4.75 -2.39 8.20
N TYR A 15 -4.66 -1.35 7.36
CA TYR A 15 -5.78 -0.83 6.62
C TYR A 15 -5.39 -0.40 5.21
N ILE A 16 -6.39 -0.28 4.33
CA ILE A 16 -6.28 0.41 3.05
C ILE A 16 -7.43 1.42 2.94
N ALA A 17 -7.07 2.67 2.63
CA ALA A 17 -8.03 3.75 2.44
C ALA A 17 -8.17 4.12 0.96
N GLY A 18 -9.37 4.50 0.54
CA GLY A 18 -9.69 4.97 -0.80
C GLY A 18 -11.16 5.37 -0.88
N ASN A 19 -11.67 5.69 -2.07
CA ASN A 19 -13.03 6.21 -2.26
C ASN A 19 -14.00 5.19 -2.89
N ASN A 20 -13.61 3.91 -2.94
CA ASN A 20 -14.39 2.87 -3.58
C ASN A 20 -14.06 1.49 -2.99
N GLU A 21 -14.96 0.98 -2.15
CA GLU A 21 -14.84 -0.32 -1.50
C GLU A 21 -14.54 -1.46 -2.48
N SER A 22 -15.20 -1.48 -3.65
CA SER A 22 -15.02 -2.54 -4.64
C SER A 22 -13.60 -2.56 -5.19
N LEU A 23 -13.03 -1.38 -5.46
CA LEU A 23 -11.62 -1.25 -5.89
C LEU A 23 -10.67 -1.69 -4.77
N LEU A 24 -10.95 -1.29 -3.53
CA LEU A 24 -10.14 -1.68 -2.36
C LEU A 24 -10.12 -3.20 -2.17
N ARG A 25 -11.28 -3.88 -2.27
CA ARG A 25 -11.40 -5.35 -2.16
C ARG A 25 -10.57 -6.10 -3.20
N THR A 26 -10.40 -5.51 -4.38
CA THR A 26 -9.61 -6.07 -5.49
C THR A 26 -8.16 -5.59 -5.52
N SER A 27 -7.72 -4.83 -4.52
CA SER A 27 -6.35 -4.29 -4.50
C SER A 27 -5.30 -5.41 -4.47
N PRO A 28 -4.29 -5.37 -5.36
CA PRO A 28 -3.15 -6.28 -5.34
C PRO A 28 -2.42 -6.31 -4.00
N LEU A 29 -2.44 -5.19 -3.27
CA LEU A 29 -1.76 -5.05 -1.98
C LEU A 29 -2.34 -5.98 -0.91
N LEU A 30 -3.57 -6.48 -1.08
CA LEU A 30 -4.19 -7.43 -0.15
C LEU A 30 -3.64 -8.86 -0.28
N GLU A 31 -2.97 -9.20 -1.39
CA GLU A 31 -2.52 -10.57 -1.66
C GLU A 31 -1.57 -11.11 -0.59
N GLU A 32 -0.59 -10.29 -0.18
CA GLU A 32 0.40 -10.65 0.85
C GLU A 32 -0.28 -10.91 2.21
N TYR A 33 -1.22 -10.05 2.60
CA TYR A 33 -1.92 -10.16 3.88
C TYR A 33 -2.87 -11.34 3.92
N LYS A 34 -3.58 -11.61 2.81
CA LYS A 34 -4.40 -12.82 2.66
C LYS A 34 -3.58 -14.09 2.82
N GLN A 35 -2.37 -14.15 2.23
CA GLN A 35 -1.48 -15.31 2.37
C GLN A 35 -0.99 -15.51 3.79
N LYS A 36 -0.72 -14.42 4.51
CA LYS A 36 -0.28 -14.44 5.90
C LYS A 36 -1.43 -14.58 6.90
N ASN A 37 -2.68 -14.68 6.43
CA ASN A 37 -3.88 -14.67 7.25
C ASN A 37 -3.95 -13.47 8.20
N ILE A 38 -3.53 -12.30 7.72
CA ILE A 38 -3.59 -11.02 8.42
C ILE A 38 -4.80 -10.26 7.92
N GLU A 39 -5.65 -9.82 8.84
CA GLU A 39 -6.83 -9.01 8.50
C GLU A 39 -6.42 -7.58 8.13
N VAL A 40 -7.07 -7.02 7.10
CA VAL A 40 -6.89 -5.65 6.64
C VAL A 40 -8.24 -4.95 6.63
N LEU A 41 -8.34 -3.81 7.31
CA LEU A 41 -9.53 -2.97 7.29
C LEU A 41 -9.65 -2.25 5.95
N LEU A 42 -10.85 -2.27 5.35
CA LEU A 42 -11.15 -1.50 4.16
C LEU A 42 -11.87 -0.22 4.60
N MET A 43 -11.32 0.92 4.18
CA MET A 43 -11.78 2.24 4.57
C MET A 43 -12.12 3.02 3.30
N ASP A 44 -13.39 3.10 2.96
CA ASP A 44 -13.87 3.62 1.67
C ASP A 44 -14.37 5.06 1.72
N ASP A 45 -14.26 5.75 2.87
CA ASP A 45 -14.56 7.17 3.00
C ASP A 45 -13.31 8.03 2.72
N GLU A 46 -13.51 9.17 2.07
CA GLU A 46 -12.46 10.13 1.73
C GLU A 46 -11.77 10.68 2.99
N ILE A 47 -12.52 10.82 4.09
CA ILE A 47 -11.98 11.31 5.36
C ILE A 47 -11.06 10.28 6.04
N ASP A 48 -11.20 8.99 5.72
CA ASP A 48 -10.49 7.92 6.42
C ASP A 48 -8.98 8.00 6.21
N SER A 49 -8.53 8.33 5.00
CA SER A 49 -7.09 8.54 4.71
C SER A 49 -6.46 9.67 5.52
N LEU A 50 -7.27 10.65 5.94
CA LEU A 50 -6.79 11.80 6.72
C LEU A 50 -6.81 11.49 8.22
N VAL A 51 -7.86 10.84 8.71
CA VAL A 51 -8.08 10.62 10.15
C VAL A 51 -7.32 9.40 10.65
N THR A 52 -7.33 8.30 9.89
CA THR A 52 -6.80 7.00 10.34
C THR A 52 -5.33 7.01 10.74
N PRO A 53 -4.41 7.73 10.04
CA PRO A 53 -3.01 7.83 10.47
C PRO A 53 -2.82 8.41 11.88
N MET A 54 -3.79 9.18 12.39
CA MET A 54 -3.75 9.79 13.72
C MET A 54 -4.39 8.92 14.81
N LEU A 55 -5.00 7.79 14.44
CA LEU A 55 -5.69 6.90 15.37
C LEU A 55 -4.73 5.91 16.04
N GLU A 56 -5.07 5.56 17.28
CA GLU A 56 -4.48 4.47 18.02
C GLU A 56 -5.60 3.73 18.77
N PHE A 57 -5.53 2.41 18.83
CA PHE A 57 -6.52 1.59 19.52
C PHE A 57 -5.84 0.62 20.46
N GLU A 58 -6.01 0.82 21.78
CA GLU A 58 -5.47 -0.06 22.82
C GLU A 58 -3.97 -0.37 22.68
N GLY A 59 -3.17 0.64 22.27
CA GLY A 59 -1.73 0.49 22.04
C GLY A 59 -1.33 0.04 20.63
N LEU A 60 -2.31 -0.26 19.77
CA LEU A 60 -2.11 -0.68 18.38
C LEU A 60 -2.17 0.52 17.45
N LYS A 61 -1.18 0.62 16.56
CA LYS A 61 -1.09 1.70 15.57
C LYS A 61 -1.71 1.31 14.25
N PHE A 62 -2.37 2.24 13.59
CA PHE A 62 -2.89 2.03 12.24
C PHE A 62 -1.78 2.18 11.19
N VAL A 63 -1.67 1.21 10.28
CA VAL A 63 -0.64 1.17 9.22
C VAL A 63 -1.30 0.97 7.87
N ALA A 64 -1.11 1.94 6.96
CA ALA A 64 -1.66 1.90 5.61
C ALA A 64 -0.84 0.95 4.72
N ILE A 65 -1.44 -0.12 4.20
CA ILE A 65 -0.71 -1.15 3.45
C ILE A 65 -0.12 -0.67 2.11
N ASN A 66 -0.67 0.42 1.57
CA ASN A 66 -0.20 1.11 0.36
C ASN A 66 1.00 2.04 0.62
N GLN A 67 1.40 2.22 1.88
CA GLN A 67 2.59 2.98 2.29
C GLN A 67 3.66 2.08 2.93
N VAL A 68 3.36 0.79 3.13
CA VAL A 68 4.33 -0.18 3.63
C VAL A 68 5.37 -0.46 2.55
N GLU A 69 6.63 -0.30 2.88
CA GLU A 69 7.73 -0.69 2.00
C GLU A 69 7.92 -2.21 2.00
N ASP A 70 8.33 -2.74 0.85
CA ASP A 70 8.73 -4.14 0.75
C ASP A 70 10.02 -4.36 1.54
N LYS A 71 9.95 -5.20 2.58
CA LYS A 71 11.07 -5.52 3.45
C LYS A 71 11.91 -6.67 2.92
N ASN A 72 11.42 -7.43 1.95
CA ASN A 72 12.17 -8.56 1.42
C ASN A 72 13.11 -8.04 0.33
N GLU A 73 14.38 -8.39 0.45
CA GLU A 73 15.33 -8.13 -0.61
C GLU A 73 15.18 -9.17 -1.71
N LEU A 74 14.88 -8.70 -2.92
CA LEU A 74 15.01 -9.50 -4.13
C LEU A 74 16.48 -9.83 -4.37
N SER A 75 16.74 -10.99 -4.97
CA SER A 75 18.09 -11.41 -5.30
C SER A 75 18.73 -10.46 -6.33
N ASP A 76 20.06 -10.36 -6.32
CA ASP A 76 20.77 -9.55 -7.31
C ASP A 76 20.57 -10.08 -8.73
N GLU A 77 20.36 -11.39 -8.89
CA GLU A 77 20.04 -12.01 -10.17
C GLU A 77 18.70 -11.49 -10.73
N GLU A 78 17.63 -11.49 -9.93
CA GLU A 78 16.32 -10.97 -10.33
C GLU A 78 16.41 -9.47 -10.67
N LYS A 79 17.09 -8.68 -9.83
CA LYS A 79 17.28 -7.25 -10.07
C LYS A 79 17.99 -7.01 -11.41
N ASN A 80 19.03 -7.77 -11.72
CA ASN A 80 19.78 -7.63 -12.97
C ASN A 80 18.98 -8.08 -14.21
N ILE A 81 18.22 -9.18 -14.10
CA ILE A 81 17.37 -9.69 -15.19
C ILE A 81 16.30 -8.66 -15.56
N PHE A 82 15.67 -8.03 -14.57
CA PHE A 82 14.56 -7.09 -14.80
C PHE A 82 14.99 -5.63 -14.92
N ALA A 83 16.24 -5.28 -14.64
CA ALA A 83 16.74 -3.89 -14.73
C ALA A 83 16.42 -3.19 -16.06
N PRO A 84 16.58 -3.83 -17.25
CA PRO A 84 16.23 -3.19 -18.53
C PRO A 84 14.73 -2.90 -18.65
N LEU A 85 13.88 -3.80 -18.13
CA LEU A 85 12.43 -3.64 -18.16
C LEU A 85 11.99 -2.51 -17.23
N VAL A 86 12.54 -2.46 -16.02
CA VAL A 86 12.29 -1.39 -15.06
C VAL A 86 12.71 -0.04 -15.64
N ALA A 87 13.89 0.05 -16.26
CA ALA A 87 14.36 1.28 -16.90
C ALA A 87 13.39 1.77 -18.00
N LYS A 88 12.89 0.84 -18.83
CA LYS A 88 11.90 1.17 -19.87
C LYS A 88 10.59 1.68 -19.28
N PHE A 89 10.09 1.09 -18.19
CA PHE A 89 8.89 1.59 -17.52
C PHE A 89 9.11 2.96 -16.89
N LYS A 90 10.27 3.20 -16.26
CA LYS A 90 10.61 4.54 -15.75
C LYS A 90 10.59 5.58 -16.86
N GLU A 91 11.13 5.27 -18.03
CA GLU A 91 11.12 6.19 -19.18
C GLU A 91 9.69 6.48 -19.66
N LEU A 92 8.87 5.44 -19.84
CA LEU A 92 7.51 5.57 -20.36
C LEU A 92 6.54 6.25 -19.37
N LEU A 93 6.80 6.12 -18.06
CA LEU A 93 5.89 6.57 -17.00
C LEU A 93 6.45 7.75 -16.19
N LYS A 94 7.58 8.35 -16.59
CA LYS A 94 8.26 9.44 -15.86
C LYS A 94 7.37 10.62 -15.46
N ASP A 95 6.34 10.91 -16.26
CA ASP A 95 5.43 12.03 -16.04
C ASP A 95 4.20 11.64 -15.19
N GLN A 96 4.05 10.35 -14.89
CA GLN A 96 2.89 9.77 -14.19
C GLN A 96 3.25 9.19 -12.83
N VAL A 97 4.45 8.62 -12.68
CA VAL A 97 4.93 8.01 -11.43
C VAL A 97 6.30 8.57 -11.07
N GLU A 98 6.55 8.66 -9.77
CA GLU A 98 7.86 9.11 -9.27
C GLU A 98 8.95 8.07 -9.51
N ASP A 99 8.64 6.79 -9.32
CA ASP A 99 9.60 5.70 -9.49
C ASP A 99 8.90 4.38 -9.85
N VAL A 100 9.69 3.46 -10.43
CA VAL A 100 9.27 2.09 -10.72
C VAL A 100 10.27 1.13 -10.07
N ARG A 101 9.77 0.24 -9.22
CA ARG A 101 10.59 -0.70 -8.43
C ARG A 101 10.01 -2.10 -8.53
N LEU A 102 10.89 -3.09 -8.41
CA LEU A 102 10.45 -4.48 -8.26
C LEU A 102 9.95 -4.71 -6.83
N THR A 103 9.05 -5.67 -6.66
CA THR A 103 8.54 -6.07 -5.36
C THR A 103 8.29 -7.58 -5.33
N SER A 104 8.45 -8.16 -4.15
CA SER A 104 8.13 -9.54 -3.79
C SER A 104 6.74 -9.70 -3.18
N ARG A 105 6.01 -8.59 -2.94
CA ARG A 105 4.74 -8.58 -2.20
C ARG A 105 3.55 -9.08 -3.03
N LEU A 106 3.69 -9.07 -4.34
CA LEU A 106 2.64 -9.47 -5.27
C LEU A 106 2.86 -10.92 -5.70
N LYS A 107 1.77 -11.67 -5.84
CA LYS A 107 1.81 -13.07 -6.25
C LYS A 107 1.05 -13.29 -7.54
N ASP A 108 -0.21 -12.87 -7.56
CA ASP A 108 -1.11 -13.08 -8.70
C ASP A 108 -1.16 -11.82 -9.59
N SER A 109 -0.96 -10.64 -8.98
CA SER A 109 -0.94 -9.37 -9.70
C SER A 109 0.43 -9.00 -10.27
N PRO A 110 0.50 -8.43 -11.50
CA PRO A 110 1.78 -8.07 -12.12
C PRO A 110 2.37 -6.75 -11.62
N SER A 111 1.56 -5.85 -11.04
CA SER A 111 2.00 -4.55 -10.54
C SER A 111 0.99 -3.94 -9.57
N CYS A 112 1.43 -2.95 -8.80
CA CYS A 112 0.58 -2.16 -7.91
C CYS A 112 1.14 -0.73 -7.75
N ILE A 113 0.29 0.20 -7.32
CA ILE A 113 0.70 1.57 -6.95
C ILE A 113 0.82 1.66 -5.44
N VAL A 114 1.91 2.27 -4.99
CA VAL A 114 2.21 2.55 -3.58
C VAL A 114 2.55 4.04 -3.42
N TYR A 115 2.38 4.55 -2.21
CA TYR A 115 2.69 5.93 -1.86
C TYR A 115 3.87 5.97 -0.89
N ASP A 116 4.70 7.00 -1.02
CA ASP A 116 5.69 7.30 0.01
C ASP A 116 4.96 7.81 1.26
N LYS A 117 5.22 7.18 2.41
CA LYS A 117 4.64 7.56 3.72
C LYS A 117 4.87 9.02 4.09
N ASN A 118 5.89 9.68 3.52
CA ASN A 118 6.23 11.07 3.81
C ASN A 118 5.58 12.06 2.83
N LYS A 119 4.79 11.58 1.86
CA LYS A 119 4.16 12.42 0.83
C LYS A 119 2.63 12.33 0.90
N PRO A 120 1.93 13.36 0.40
CA PRO A 120 0.48 13.30 0.22
C PRO A 120 0.08 12.07 -0.60
N ASP A 121 -0.79 11.25 -0.02
CA ASP A 121 -1.44 10.16 -0.74
C ASP A 121 -2.48 10.69 -1.74
N PHE A 122 -3.17 9.79 -2.45
CA PHE A 122 -4.12 10.18 -3.49
C PHE A 122 -5.27 11.05 -2.98
N ALA A 123 -5.83 10.72 -1.82
CA ALA A 123 -6.93 11.47 -1.25
C ALA A 123 -6.50 12.88 -0.86
N MET A 124 -5.34 13.02 -0.19
CA MET A 124 -4.75 14.32 0.11
C MET A 124 -4.43 15.12 -1.17
N GLN A 125 -3.91 14.46 -2.21
CA GLN A 125 -3.67 15.12 -3.51
C GLN A 125 -4.96 15.61 -4.15
N GLN A 126 -6.06 14.87 -4.03
CA GLN A 126 -7.35 15.30 -4.57
C GLN A 126 -7.91 16.49 -3.80
N LEU A 127 -7.83 16.47 -2.47
CA LEU A 127 -8.23 17.58 -1.62
C LEU A 127 -7.46 18.86 -2.01
N LEU A 128 -6.13 18.77 -2.14
CA LEU A 128 -5.28 19.89 -2.55
C LEU A 128 -5.65 20.44 -3.92
N LYS A 129 -6.05 19.58 -4.87
CA LYS A 129 -6.53 20.00 -6.20
C LYS A 129 -7.88 20.70 -6.17
N GLN A 130 -8.75 20.37 -5.21
CA GLN A 130 -10.06 21.03 -5.07
C GLN A 130 -9.98 22.37 -4.31
N MET A 131 -8.92 22.56 -3.52
CA MET A 131 -8.67 23.80 -2.78
C MET A 131 -7.98 24.90 -3.62
N GLY A 132 -7.61 24.61 -4.87
CA GLY A 132 -7.04 25.54 -5.85
C GLY A 132 -7.81 25.56 -7.16
#